data_AF-A0A2V9VIY8-F1
#
_entry.id   AF-A0A2V9VIY8-F1
#
_cell.length_a   1.000
_cell.length_b   1.000
_cell.length_c   1.000
_cell.angle_alpha   90.00
_cell.angle_beta   90.00
_cell.angle_gamma   90.00
#
_symmetry.space_group_name_H-M   'P 1'
#
loop_
_entity.id
_entity.type
_entity.pdbx_description
1 polymer ?
#
loop_
_entity_poly.entity_id
_entity_poly.type
_entity_poly.pdbx_seq_one_letter_code
_entity_poly.pdbx_strand_id
1 'polypeptide(L)' 'MATFAYDVKIARVERTLRWLEEDATLLATRVKDLSPERQTQAKRFAANMIDQARAELDRLVQERTVDREDSAFPCEPAD' A
#
# COMPACT_ATOMS: atom_id res chain seq x y z
N MET A 1 -1.17 5.73 -21.71
CA MET A 1 -1.48 6.72 -20.64
C MET A 1 -1.76 6.08 -19.27
N ALA A 2 -2.31 4.85 -19.21
CA ALA A 2 -2.63 4.17 -17.95
C ALA A 2 -1.43 3.96 -17.00
N THR A 3 -0.24 3.67 -17.54
CA THR A 3 0.99 3.43 -16.75
C THR A 3 1.36 4.61 -15.84
N PHE A 4 1.18 5.85 -16.30
CA PHE A 4 1.43 7.05 -15.49
C PHE A 4 0.46 7.18 -14.30
N ALA A 5 -0.80 6.72 -14.46
CA ALA A 5 -1.77 6.73 -13.38
C ALA A 5 -1.42 5.70 -12.30
N TYR A 6 -0.90 4.52 -12.68
CA TYR A 6 -0.38 3.52 -11.75
C TYR A 6 0.86 4.03 -11.01
N ASP A 7 1.80 4.65 -11.70
CA ASP A 7 3.02 5.19 -11.08
C ASP A 7 2.73 6.24 -10.00
N VAL A 8 1.75 7.12 -10.25
CA VAL A 8 1.30 8.12 -9.26
C VAL A 8 0.63 7.45 -8.05
N LYS A 9 -0.21 6.43 -8.27
CA LYS A 9 -0.88 5.69 -7.19
C LYS A 9 0.14 4.93 -6.35
N ILE A 10 1.05 4.20 -6.98
CA ILE A 10 2.14 3.45 -6.35
C ILE A 10 2.98 4.39 -5.47
N ALA A 11 3.48 5.50 -6.03
CA ALA A 11 4.29 6.46 -5.29
C ALA A 11 3.55 7.09 -4.09
N ARG A 12 2.23 7.21 -4.17
CA ARG A 12 1.40 7.69 -3.05
C ARG A 12 1.28 6.63 -1.95
N VAL A 13 1.04 5.38 -2.32
CA VAL A 13 0.93 4.27 -1.37
C VAL A 13 2.27 4.00 -0.70
N GLU A 14 3.39 3.97 -1.45
CA GLU A 14 4.74 3.84 -0.90
C GLU A 14 5.08 4.93 0.12
N ARG A 15 4.73 6.19 -0.18
CA ARG A 15 4.93 7.30 0.76
C ARG A 15 4.10 7.12 2.04
N THR A 16 2.85 6.71 1.88
CA THR A 16 1.96 6.46 3.03
C THR A 16 2.48 5.32 3.89
N LEU A 17 2.89 4.22 3.27
CA LEU A 17 3.44 3.06 3.96
C LEU A 17 4.68 3.44 4.77
N ARG A 18 5.60 4.20 4.18
CA ARG A 18 6.80 4.70 4.88
C ARG A 18 6.43 5.49 6.13
N TRP A 19 5.48 6.42 6.03
CA TRP A 19 5.05 7.19 7.18
C TRP A 19 4.41 6.32 8.27
N LEU A 20 3.60 5.34 7.89
CA LEU A 20 2.99 4.41 8.85
C LEU A 20 4.06 3.57 9.57
N GLU A 21 5.06 3.07 8.84
CA GLU A 21 6.15 2.27 9.39
C GLU A 21 7.03 3.09 10.34
N GLU A 22 7.40 4.32 9.94
CA GLU A 22 8.13 5.26 10.80
C GLU A 22 7.33 5.57 12.08
N ASP A 23 6.03 5.85 11.93
CA ASP A 23 5.15 6.20 13.04
C ASP A 23 4.94 5.04 14.03
N ALA A 24 4.82 3.81 13.50
CA ALA A 24 4.64 2.61 14.30
C ALA A 24 5.78 2.38 15.29
N THR A 25 7.01 2.78 14.94
CA THR A 25 8.17 2.70 15.87
C THR A 25 7.99 3.58 17.11
N LEU A 26 7.29 4.71 16.97
CA LEU A 26 7.05 5.68 18.03
C LEU A 26 5.75 5.42 18.78
N LEU A 27 4.91 4.51 18.27
CA LEU A 27 3.56 4.29 18.76
C LEU A 27 3.53 3.88 20.23
N ALA A 28 4.47 3.05 20.68
CA ALA A 28 4.56 2.60 22.07
C ALA A 28 4.70 3.77 23.05
N THR A 29 5.47 4.79 22.69
CA THR A 29 5.65 6.00 23.50
C THR A 29 4.40 6.87 23.50
N ARG A 30 3.67 6.96 22.38
CA ARG A 30 2.47 7.80 22.25
C ARG A 30 1.26 7.26 23.00
N VAL A 31 1.15 5.94 23.10
CA VAL A 31 0.01 5.29 23.76
C VAL A 31 0.26 4.97 25.23
N LYS A 32 1.45 5.29 25.77
CA LYS A 32 1.89 4.87 27.11
C LYS A 32 0.92 5.27 28.23
N ASP A 33 0.22 6.39 28.07
CA ASP A 33 -0.70 6.96 29.08
C ASP A 33 -2.13 6.40 28.94
N LEU A 34 -2.39 5.57 27.92
CA LEU A 34 -3.66 4.87 27.74
C LEU A 34 -3.72 3.58 28.56
N SER A 35 -4.93 3.07 28.79
CA SER A 35 -5.11 1.75 29.39
C SER A 35 -4.48 0.64 28.54
N PRO A 36 -4.02 -0.47 29.16
CA PRO A 36 -3.38 -1.57 28.42
C PRO A 36 -4.22 -2.12 27.25
N GLU A 37 -5.54 -2.16 27.42
CA GLU A 37 -6.47 -2.56 26.37
C GLU A 37 -6.45 -1.59 25.18
N ARG A 38 -6.50 -0.27 25.43
CA ARG A 38 -6.40 0.76 24.40
C ARG A 38 -5.04 0.77 23.72
N GLN A 39 -3.96 0.52 24.47
CA GLN A 39 -2.63 0.35 23.90
C GLN A 39 -2.58 -0.83 22.94
N THR A 40 -3.16 -1.96 23.33
CA THR A 40 -3.23 -3.17 22.50
C THR A 40 -4.05 -2.92 21.24
N GLN A 41 -5.20 -2.27 21.37
CA GLN A 41 -6.05 -1.94 20.24
C GLN A 41 -5.35 -0.97 19.26
N ALA A 42 -4.68 0.07 19.77
CA ALA A 42 -3.93 1.00 18.94
C ALA A 42 -2.78 0.32 18.17
N LYS A 43 -2.02 -0.55 18.84
CA LYS A 43 -0.94 -1.34 18.20
C LYS A 43 -1.48 -2.27 17.11
N ARG A 44 -2.57 -2.99 17.38
CA ARG A 44 -3.23 -3.86 16.39
C ARG A 44 -3.78 -3.07 15.21
N PHE A 45 -4.39 -1.92 15.46
CA PHE A 45 -4.90 -1.06 14.42
C PHE A 45 -3.79 -0.55 13.50
N ALA A 46 -2.68 -0.05 14.07
CA ALA A 46 -1.53 0.40 13.29
C ALA A 46 -0.92 -0.73 12.46
N ALA A 47 -0.76 -1.93 13.02
CA ALA A 47 -0.28 -3.10 12.28
C ALA A 47 -1.19 -3.44 11.08
N ASN A 48 -2.52 -3.48 11.30
CA ASN A 48 -3.48 -3.74 10.24
C ASN A 48 -3.43 -2.68 9.12
N MET A 49 -3.26 -1.41 9.47
CA MET A 49 -3.10 -0.33 8.47
C MET A 49 -1.85 -0.52 7.61
N ILE A 50 -0.74 -0.93 8.20
CA ILE A 50 0.50 -1.25 7.47
C ILE A 50 0.29 -2.44 6.53
N ASP A 51 -0.32 -3.51 7.03
CA ASP A 51 -0.58 -4.72 6.24
C ASP A 51 -1.50 -4.43 5.05
N GLN A 52 -2.55 -3.63 5.25
CA GLN A 52 -3.44 -3.18 4.16
C GLN A 52 -2.72 -2.33 3.12
N ALA A 53 -1.87 -1.39 3.56
CA ALA A 53 -1.09 -0.56 2.65
C ALA A 53 -0.09 -1.37 1.82
N ARG A 54 0.52 -2.40 2.41
CA ARG A 54 1.39 -3.36 1.68
C ARG A 54 0.62 -4.16 0.65
N ALA A 55 -0.54 -4.72 1.03
CA ALA A 55 -1.38 -5.49 0.12
C ALA A 55 -1.87 -4.65 -1.08
N GLU A 56 -2.24 -3.39 -0.84
CA GLU A 56 -2.62 -2.47 -1.91
C GLU A 56 -1.44 -2.13 -2.82
N LEU A 57 -0.24 -1.93 -2.26
CA LEU A 57 0.97 -1.69 -3.05
C LEU A 57 1.26 -2.88 -3.97
N ASP A 58 1.24 -4.10 -3.44
CA ASP A 58 1.46 -5.33 -4.21
C ASP A 58 0.45 -5.46 -5.33
N ARG A 59 -0.84 -5.19 -5.05
CA ARG A 59 -1.91 -5.19 -6.05
C ARG A 59 -1.66 -4.17 -7.17
N LEU A 60 -1.31 -2.93 -6.83
CA LEU A 60 -1.06 -1.88 -7.82
C LEU A 60 0.15 -2.20 -8.71
N VAL A 61 1.18 -2.84 -8.15
CA VAL A 61 2.35 -3.31 -8.91
C VAL A 61 1.94 -4.41 -9.89
N GLN A 62 1.13 -5.38 -9.45
CA GLN A 62 0.62 -6.46 -10.31
C GLN A 62 -0.29 -5.93 -11.44
N GLU A 63 -1.22 -5.02 -11.13
CA GLU A 63 -2.10 -4.42 -12.13
C GLU A 63 -1.30 -3.64 -13.18
N ARG A 64 -0.28 -2.87 -12.77
CA ARG A 64 0.62 -2.16 -13.69
C ARG A 64 1.35 -3.13 -14.64
N THR A 65 1.78 -4.29 -14.15
CA THR A 65 2.46 -5.29 -15.00
C THR A 65 1.53 -5.91 -16.01
N VAL A 66 0.29 -6.26 -15.62
CA VAL A 66 -0.72 -6.82 -16.53
C VAL A 66 -1.11 -5.81 -17.62
N ASP A 67 -1.39 -4.56 -17.24
CA ASP A 67 -1.71 -3.49 -18.20
C ASP A 67 -0.58 -3.24 -19.23
N ARG A 68 0.68 -3.44 -18.82
CA ARG A 68 1.83 -3.31 -19.71
C ARG A 68 1.92 -4.47 -20.70
N GLU A 69 1.58 -5.68 -20.28
CA GLU A 69 1.56 -6.88 -21.11
C GLU A 69 0.41 -6.84 -22.13
N ASP A 70 -0.80 -6.46 -21.69
CA ASP A 70 -1.97 -6.33 -22.58
C ASP A 70 -1.78 -5.25 -23.66
N SER A 71 -1.08 -4.16 -23.34
CA SER A 71 -0.75 -3.13 -24.34
C SER A 71 0.35 -3.56 -25.33
N ALA A 72 1.07 -4.65 -25.08
CA ALA A 72 2.17 -5.12 -25.93
C ALA A 72 1.72 -6.10 -27.02
N PHE A 73 0.51 -6.64 -26.93
CA PHE A 73 -0.07 -7.53 -27.94
C PHE A 73 -1.27 -6.86 -28.61
N PRO A 74 -1.08 -6.09 -29.70
CA PRO A 74 -2.18 -5.80 -30.60
C PRO A 74 -2.58 -7.14 -31.23
N CYS A 75 -3.67 -7.71 -30.75
CA CYS A 75 -4.28 -8.89 -31.35
C CYS A 75 -4.75 -8.49 -32.75
N GLU A 76 -3.93 -8.69 -33.78
CA GLU A 76 -4.37 -8.55 -35.16
C GLU A 76 -5.39 -9.66 -35.44
N PRO A 77 -6.61 -9.32 -35.90
CA PRO A 77 -7.55 -10.33 -36.35
C PRO A 77 -6.97 -10.98 -37.60
N ALA A 78 -6.79 -12.30 -37.57
CA ALA A 78 -6.46 -13.06 -38.76
C ALA A 78 -7.67 -13.02 -39.72
N ASP A 79 -7.45 -12.47 -40.92
CA ASP A 79 -8.40 -12.49 -42.06
C ASP A 79 -8.75 -13.93 -42.50
#